data_AF-A0A839CZ09-F1
#
_entry.id   AF-A0A839CZ09-F1
#
_cell.length_a   1.000
_cell.length_b   1.000
_cell.length_c   1.000
_cell.angle_alpha   90.00
_cell.angle_beta   90.00
_cell.angle_gamma   90.00
#
_symmetry.space_group_name_H-M   'P 1'
#
loop_
_entity.id
_entity.type
_entity.pdbx_description
1 polymer ?
#
loop_
_entity_poly.entity_id
_entity_poly.type
_entity_poly.pdbx_seq_one_letter_code
_entity_poly.pdbx_strand_id
1 'polypeptide(L)'
;MTKTIYVPQGYCARLTTATKSYGIGGLYTDGISTCNILACISNDRIVLAHIDNQTLFFWNNNLKQEIEDIKDLREIVIISRENETLVKHELIKLINSFKPQLSIIEKEIDLTHDGIYISFDQQNNHDIHPNLKKYPIRSREGLDLIHHPQEQEIEAVQKIHQIIGVDAKLKTKEIPNKNFFIFDGRAWEPMDKAELAIDNSHSTTCKEINFFKKSDSYIVVQGKLWGILKSMEGDMPFYEPPEKLATQVTPYMEGYLSNFDPSLLFKRNLKDMINSDAYRPETQEDKHFKENLIKILYKNKDVYSEVQDLYSVYKNTTPETKFRIEVTREIHTFSRHYQERKYYHDLKLKYKEIENQATTLNEQAVEGYKNNNFQSAADLFFKAIQLYTCCSMKNDPKLASLYYNCGRSLQQLGEYNEAKFFLNTSLILRENYIEPRPTAEIEKTKKAIDECKKAQGQPSTTWVESLSISRTASNFQGLGK
;
A
#
# COMPACT_ATOMS: atom_id res chain seq x y z
N MET A 1 -11.81 -13.50 -10.18
CA MET A 1 -10.54 -12.80 -10.43
C MET A 1 -9.64 -13.06 -9.24
N THR A 2 -8.35 -13.30 -9.45
CA THR A 2 -7.38 -13.40 -8.36
C THR A 2 -7.10 -12.01 -7.82
N LYS A 3 -6.98 -11.90 -6.49
CA LYS A 3 -6.55 -10.67 -5.85
C LYS A 3 -5.13 -10.32 -6.27
N THR A 4 -4.86 -9.04 -6.39
CA THR A 4 -3.58 -8.52 -6.88
C THR A 4 -3.05 -7.47 -5.91
N ILE A 5 -1.82 -7.63 -5.43
CA ILE A 5 -1.18 -6.65 -4.56
C ILE A 5 -0.71 -5.47 -5.39
N TYR A 6 -1.15 -4.26 -5.02
CA TYR A 6 -0.62 -3.02 -5.59
C TYR A 6 0.71 -2.66 -4.94
N VAL A 7 1.70 -2.30 -5.76
CA VAL A 7 3.04 -1.93 -5.34
C VAL A 7 3.29 -0.45 -5.67
N PRO A 8 3.10 0.48 -4.72
CA PRO A 8 3.38 1.90 -4.93
C PRO A 8 4.83 2.18 -5.32
N GLN A 9 5.02 3.34 -5.94
CA GLN A 9 6.34 3.82 -6.36
C GLN A 9 7.34 3.86 -5.20
N GLY A 10 8.57 3.41 -5.50
CA GLY A 10 9.67 3.34 -4.55
C GLY A 10 9.63 2.17 -3.57
N TYR A 11 8.68 1.23 -3.72
CA TYR A 11 8.55 0.06 -2.84
C TYR A 11 8.71 -1.26 -3.60
N CYS A 12 8.81 -2.33 -2.80
CA CYS A 12 8.98 -3.70 -3.23
C CYS A 12 7.94 -4.60 -2.54
N ALA A 13 7.38 -5.56 -3.28
CA ALA A 13 6.52 -6.61 -2.75
C ALA A 13 6.94 -7.96 -3.32
N ARG A 14 6.60 -9.04 -2.60
CA ARG A 14 6.81 -10.41 -3.08
C ARG A 14 5.59 -11.30 -2.93
N LEU A 15 5.49 -12.24 -3.85
CA LEU A 15 4.59 -13.38 -3.75
C LEU A 15 5.39 -14.65 -3.48
N THR A 16 4.74 -15.60 -2.82
CA THR A 16 5.26 -16.96 -2.62
C THR A 16 4.20 -17.95 -3.08
N THR A 17 4.53 -19.23 -3.22
CA THR A 17 3.51 -20.25 -3.53
C THR A 17 2.35 -20.26 -2.52
N ALA A 18 2.60 -19.86 -1.26
CA ALA A 18 1.56 -19.73 -0.24
C ALA A 18 0.55 -18.62 -0.55
N THR A 19 0.91 -17.55 -1.27
CA THR A 19 -0.05 -16.49 -1.59
C THR A 19 -1.17 -16.97 -2.50
N LYS A 20 -0.91 -17.99 -3.34
CA LYS A 20 -1.94 -18.62 -4.17
C LYS A 20 -3.06 -19.23 -3.32
N SER A 21 -2.71 -19.84 -2.18
CA SER A 21 -3.72 -20.39 -1.26
C SER A 21 -4.56 -19.29 -0.61
N TYR A 22 -4.04 -18.06 -0.51
CA TYR A 22 -4.79 -16.88 -0.06
C TYR A 22 -5.65 -16.23 -1.15
N GLY A 23 -5.64 -16.77 -2.37
CA GLY A 23 -6.31 -16.17 -3.53
C GLY A 23 -5.61 -14.93 -4.08
N ILE A 24 -4.34 -14.72 -3.70
CA ILE A 24 -3.49 -13.62 -4.17
C ILE A 24 -2.57 -14.16 -5.26
N GLY A 25 -2.84 -13.74 -6.50
CA GLY A 25 -2.23 -14.34 -7.69
C GLY A 25 -1.20 -13.46 -8.39
N GLY A 26 -1.16 -12.16 -8.12
CA GLY A 26 -0.29 -11.23 -8.83
C GLY A 26 0.14 -10.02 -8.03
N LEU A 27 1.20 -9.38 -8.50
CA LEU A 27 1.62 -8.04 -8.11
C LEU A 27 1.35 -7.11 -9.29
N TYR A 28 0.91 -5.90 -9.00
CA TYR A 28 0.69 -4.86 -10.00
C TYR A 28 1.30 -3.56 -9.53
N THR A 29 1.84 -2.80 -10.46
CA THR A 29 2.24 -1.43 -10.23
C THR A 29 1.86 -0.56 -11.41
N ASP A 30 1.69 0.73 -11.19
CA ASP A 30 1.71 1.75 -12.23
C ASP A 30 2.74 2.88 -11.92
N GLY A 31 2.74 3.97 -12.70
CA GLY A 31 3.54 5.16 -12.38
C GLY A 31 5.03 5.09 -12.73
N ILE A 32 5.41 4.39 -13.81
CA ILE A 32 6.81 4.12 -14.23
C ILE A 32 7.51 5.35 -14.83
N SER A 33 7.08 6.57 -14.51
CA SER A 33 7.56 7.78 -15.20
C SER A 33 8.99 8.18 -14.83
N THR A 34 9.51 7.75 -13.68
CA THR A 34 10.84 8.15 -13.17
C THR A 34 11.59 7.01 -12.49
N CYS A 35 11.22 5.76 -12.78
CA CYS A 35 11.80 4.58 -12.16
C CYS A 35 11.87 3.43 -13.15
N ASN A 36 12.70 2.45 -12.84
CA ASN A 36 12.71 1.15 -13.48
C ASN A 36 11.93 0.15 -12.62
N ILE A 37 11.29 -0.80 -13.26
CA ILE A 37 10.64 -1.92 -12.57
C ILE A 37 11.58 -3.11 -12.63
N LEU A 38 11.91 -3.64 -11.46
CA LEU A 38 12.65 -4.88 -11.30
C LEU A 38 11.65 -6.01 -10.98
N ALA A 39 11.66 -7.04 -11.80
CA ALA A 39 10.93 -8.28 -11.57
C ALA A 39 11.91 -9.44 -11.37
N CYS A 40 11.88 -10.10 -10.21
CA CYS A 40 12.68 -11.31 -9.96
C CYS A 40 11.77 -12.53 -9.96
N ILE A 41 12.15 -13.58 -10.69
CA ILE A 41 11.30 -14.76 -10.92
C ILE A 41 12.05 -16.04 -10.51
N SER A 42 11.52 -16.76 -9.52
CA SER A 42 11.91 -18.14 -9.20
C SER A 42 10.72 -19.09 -9.39
N ASN A 43 10.87 -20.36 -8.99
CA ASN A 43 9.77 -21.32 -9.00
C ASN A 43 8.77 -21.07 -7.86
N ASP A 44 9.26 -20.55 -6.73
CA ASP A 44 8.50 -20.45 -5.48
C ASP A 44 8.24 -19.01 -5.03
N ARG A 45 8.89 -18.04 -5.67
CA ARG A 45 8.86 -16.63 -5.32
C ARG A 45 8.86 -15.73 -6.56
N ILE A 46 8.10 -14.64 -6.47
CA ILE A 46 8.14 -13.53 -7.40
C ILE A 46 8.34 -12.26 -6.60
N VAL A 47 9.20 -11.35 -7.08
CA VAL A 47 9.40 -10.03 -6.49
C VAL A 47 9.13 -8.97 -7.56
N LEU A 48 8.43 -7.90 -7.18
CA LEU A 48 8.24 -6.70 -8.01
C LEU A 48 8.70 -5.49 -7.20
N ALA A 49 9.60 -4.68 -7.78
CA ALA A 49 10.16 -3.51 -7.10
C ALA A 49 10.28 -2.31 -8.02
N HIS A 50 10.04 -1.12 -7.47
CA HIS A 50 10.40 0.15 -8.08
C HIS A 50 11.80 0.56 -7.70
N ILE A 51 12.64 0.76 -8.71
CA ILE A 51 14.01 1.18 -8.55
C ILE A 51 14.16 2.58 -9.15
N ASP A 52 14.36 3.58 -8.29
CA ASP A 52 14.77 4.92 -8.69
C ASP A 52 16.24 5.17 -8.31
N ASN A 53 16.73 6.38 -8.55
CA ASN A 53 18.08 6.78 -8.14
C ASN A 53 18.29 6.63 -6.63
N GLN A 54 17.32 7.04 -5.80
CA GLN A 54 17.46 6.96 -4.34
C GLN A 54 17.60 5.51 -3.88
N THR A 55 16.84 4.59 -4.47
CA THR A 55 16.97 3.15 -4.22
C THR A 55 18.36 2.63 -4.51
N LEU A 56 18.96 3.00 -5.65
CA LEU A 56 20.32 2.54 -5.99
C LEU A 56 21.41 3.19 -5.13
N PHE A 57 21.27 4.47 -4.79
CA PHE A 57 22.28 5.17 -4.01
C PHE A 57 22.25 4.80 -2.53
N PHE A 58 21.07 4.62 -1.94
CA PHE A 58 20.90 4.51 -0.49
C PHE A 58 20.42 3.15 -0.01
N TRP A 59 19.73 2.38 -0.86
CA TRP A 59 19.08 1.12 -0.47
C TRP A 59 19.57 -0.08 -1.30
N ASN A 60 20.72 0.04 -1.95
CA ASN A 60 21.30 -1.05 -2.74
C ASN A 60 21.60 -2.32 -1.93
N ASN A 61 21.95 -2.20 -0.65
CA ASN A 61 22.20 -3.33 0.23
C ASN A 61 20.91 -4.10 0.54
N ASN A 62 19.81 -3.39 0.81
CA ASN A 62 18.49 -4.01 1.01
C ASN A 62 18.05 -4.73 -0.27
N LEU A 63 18.19 -4.07 -1.42
CA LEU A 63 17.86 -4.65 -2.71
C LEU A 63 18.71 -5.91 -3.01
N LYS A 64 20.02 -5.81 -2.76
CA LYS A 64 20.96 -6.93 -2.92
C LYS A 64 20.57 -8.12 -2.05
N GLN A 65 20.33 -7.88 -0.76
CA GLN A 65 19.93 -8.92 0.19
C GLN A 65 18.64 -9.61 -0.27
N GLU A 66 17.63 -8.85 -0.70
CA GLU A 66 16.37 -9.42 -1.18
C GLU A 66 16.57 -10.31 -2.41
N ILE A 67 17.44 -9.93 -3.35
CA ILE A 67 17.75 -10.74 -4.55
C ILE A 67 18.55 -11.99 -4.16
N GLU A 68 19.51 -11.88 -3.25
CA GLU A 68 20.33 -13.01 -2.76
C GLU A 68 19.48 -14.06 -2.01
N ASP A 69 18.44 -13.62 -1.30
CA ASP A 69 17.53 -14.47 -0.53
C ASP A 69 16.51 -15.24 -1.39
N ILE A 70 16.45 -14.99 -2.71
CA ILE A 70 15.62 -15.75 -3.64
C ILE A 70 16.33 -17.06 -4.01
N LYS A 71 15.84 -18.16 -3.43
CA LYS A 71 16.28 -19.52 -3.80
C LYS A 71 15.88 -19.81 -5.25
N ASP A 72 16.78 -20.47 -5.97
CA ASP A 72 16.56 -20.90 -7.35
C ASP A 72 16.06 -19.77 -8.28
N LEU A 73 16.58 -18.55 -8.07
CA LEU A 73 16.32 -17.40 -8.92
C LEU A 73 16.70 -17.74 -10.37
N ARG A 74 15.70 -17.76 -11.26
CA ARG A 74 15.89 -18.18 -12.66
C ARG A 74 16.32 -17.01 -13.53
N GLU A 75 15.63 -15.89 -13.38
CA GLU A 75 15.84 -14.71 -14.21
C GLU A 75 15.41 -13.45 -13.47
N ILE A 76 15.98 -12.34 -13.93
CA ILE A 76 15.57 -10.98 -13.58
C ILE A 76 15.11 -10.30 -14.85
N VAL A 77 13.95 -9.65 -14.81
CA VAL A 77 13.46 -8.77 -15.87
C VAL A 77 13.54 -7.33 -15.38
N ILE A 78 14.27 -6.48 -16.11
CA ILE A 78 14.33 -5.05 -15.87
C ILE A 78 13.49 -4.36 -16.93
N ILE A 79 12.46 -3.64 -16.50
CA ILE A 79 11.55 -2.92 -17.37
C ILE A 79 11.80 -1.42 -17.21
N SER A 80 12.07 -0.76 -18.33
CA SER A 80 12.43 0.66 -18.38
C SER A 80 11.58 1.40 -19.40
N ARG A 81 11.48 2.72 -19.26
CA ARG A 81 11.07 3.60 -20.37
C ARG A 81 12.29 3.92 -21.23
N GLU A 82 12.07 4.18 -22.51
CA GLU A 82 13.13 4.44 -23.52
C GLU A 82 14.21 5.44 -23.07
N ASN A 83 13.85 6.42 -22.23
CA ASN A 83 14.76 7.48 -21.79
C ASN A 83 15.47 7.23 -20.44
N GLU A 84 15.11 6.17 -19.69
CA GLU A 84 15.62 5.92 -18.32
C GLU A 84 16.81 4.96 -18.31
N THR A 85 17.91 5.36 -18.95
CA THR A 85 19.09 4.48 -19.16
C THR A 85 20.05 4.43 -17.97
N LEU A 86 20.16 5.51 -17.17
CA LEU A 86 21.14 5.60 -16.09
C LEU A 86 20.85 4.62 -14.95
N VAL A 87 19.63 4.67 -14.40
CA VAL A 87 19.20 3.78 -13.31
C VAL A 87 19.29 2.31 -13.78
N LYS A 88 18.96 2.04 -15.04
CA LYS A 88 19.01 0.68 -15.61
C LYS A 88 20.45 0.16 -15.62
N HIS A 89 21.39 0.97 -16.10
CA HIS A 89 22.81 0.62 -16.17
C HIS A 89 23.41 0.34 -14.78
N GLU A 90 23.14 1.22 -13.82
CA GLU A 90 23.65 1.06 -12.45
C GLU A 90 23.01 -0.15 -11.74
N LEU A 91 21.73 -0.44 -12.00
CA LEU A 91 21.07 -1.64 -11.51
C LEU A 91 21.69 -2.93 -12.09
N ILE A 92 21.98 -2.96 -13.39
CA ILE A 92 22.65 -4.10 -14.05
C ILE A 92 24.05 -4.31 -13.46
N LYS A 93 24.83 -3.24 -13.28
CA LYS A 93 26.15 -3.32 -12.63
C LYS A 93 26.05 -3.88 -11.21
N LEU A 94 25.09 -3.40 -10.43
CA LEU A 94 24.85 -3.87 -9.07
C LEU A 94 24.55 -5.38 -9.08
N ILE A 95 23.60 -5.85 -9.90
CA ILE A 95 23.26 -7.28 -9.98
C ILE A 95 24.48 -8.12 -10.40
N ASN A 96 25.20 -7.68 -11.43
CA ASN A 96 26.38 -8.40 -11.93
C ASN A 96 27.51 -8.47 -10.89
N SER A 97 27.56 -7.55 -9.92
CA SER A 97 28.60 -7.57 -8.89
C SER A 97 28.43 -8.72 -7.88
N PHE A 98 27.25 -9.32 -7.75
CA PHE A 98 26.99 -10.43 -6.81
C PHE A 98 26.30 -11.66 -7.44
N LYS A 99 25.75 -11.55 -8.65
CA LYS A 99 25.15 -12.66 -9.43
C LYS A 99 25.56 -12.59 -10.92
N PRO A 100 26.87 -12.66 -11.27
CA PRO A 100 27.36 -12.43 -12.64
C PRO A 100 26.88 -13.45 -13.70
N GLN A 101 26.37 -14.60 -13.29
CA GLN A 101 25.88 -15.66 -14.20
C GLN A 101 24.37 -15.64 -14.39
N LEU A 102 23.66 -14.71 -13.75
CA LEU A 102 22.21 -14.65 -13.78
C LEU A 102 21.70 -14.06 -15.11
N SER A 103 20.66 -14.66 -15.67
CA SER A 103 19.99 -14.12 -16.86
C SER A 103 19.26 -12.82 -16.51
N ILE A 104 19.72 -11.71 -17.08
CA ILE A 104 19.04 -10.41 -17.01
C ILE A 104 18.37 -10.16 -18.37
N ILE A 105 17.05 -10.01 -18.36
CA ILE A 105 16.25 -9.68 -19.52
C ILE A 105 15.85 -8.21 -19.43
N GLU A 106 16.30 -7.41 -20.38
CA GLU A 106 15.89 -6.01 -20.49
C GLU A 106 14.61 -5.90 -21.34
N LYS A 107 13.66 -5.08 -20.88
CA LYS A 107 12.41 -4.80 -21.56
C LYS A 107 12.13 -3.32 -21.55
N GLU A 108 11.57 -2.82 -22.65
CA GLU A 108 11.16 -1.44 -22.78
C GLU A 108 9.64 -1.36 -22.86
N ILE A 109 9.08 -0.31 -22.27
CA ILE A 109 7.66 0.01 -22.39
C ILE A 109 7.45 1.40 -22.98
N ASP A 110 6.43 1.48 -23.83
CA ASP A 110 6.04 2.71 -24.50
C ASP A 110 5.31 3.68 -23.55
N LEU A 111 5.18 4.94 -23.97
CA LEU A 111 4.53 5.98 -23.19
C LEU A 111 3.01 5.80 -23.04
N THR A 112 2.39 4.83 -23.72
CA THR A 112 0.95 4.55 -23.59
C THR A 112 0.63 3.52 -22.51
N HIS A 113 1.68 2.88 -21.95
CA HIS A 113 1.58 1.96 -20.83
C HIS A 113 2.28 2.55 -19.60
N ASP A 114 1.62 2.46 -18.45
CA ASP A 114 2.23 2.77 -17.15
C ASP A 114 2.11 1.63 -16.17
N GLY A 115 1.27 0.62 -16.44
CA GLY A 115 1.02 -0.48 -15.53
C GLY A 115 1.80 -1.75 -15.88
N ILE A 116 2.32 -2.44 -14.88
CA ILE A 116 2.99 -3.74 -15.00
C ILE A 116 2.38 -4.70 -14.00
N TYR A 117 1.93 -5.84 -14.50
CA TYR A 117 1.42 -6.96 -13.72
C TYR A 117 2.37 -8.14 -13.83
N ILE A 118 2.65 -8.80 -12.70
CA ILE A 118 3.43 -10.04 -12.64
C ILE A 118 2.68 -11.12 -11.85
N SER A 119 2.71 -12.36 -12.36
CA SER A 119 2.14 -13.54 -11.67
C SER A 119 2.92 -14.82 -11.93
N PHE A 120 2.71 -15.83 -11.09
CA PHE A 120 3.24 -17.18 -11.33
C PHE A 120 2.61 -17.85 -12.55
N ASP A 121 1.34 -17.52 -12.83
CA ASP A 121 0.62 -18.11 -13.94
C ASP A 121 1.16 -17.46 -15.23
N GLN A 122 1.70 -18.29 -16.12
CA GLN A 122 2.25 -17.83 -17.39
C GLN A 122 1.11 -17.33 -18.27
N GLN A 123 1.18 -16.05 -18.63
CA GLN A 123 0.38 -15.45 -19.68
C GLN A 123 1.03 -15.73 -21.05
N ASN A 124 0.24 -15.66 -22.12
CA ASN A 124 0.74 -15.89 -23.48
C ASN A 124 2.01 -15.06 -23.76
N ASN A 125 3.01 -15.69 -24.37
CA ASN A 125 4.38 -15.19 -24.62
C ASN A 125 4.50 -13.88 -25.44
N HIS A 126 3.41 -13.19 -25.76
CA HIS A 126 3.38 -12.11 -26.75
C HIS A 126 3.45 -10.68 -26.19
N ASP A 127 3.41 -10.47 -24.87
CA ASP A 127 3.40 -9.10 -24.33
C ASP A 127 4.79 -8.59 -23.93
N ILE A 128 5.27 -8.91 -22.72
CA ILE A 128 6.62 -8.52 -22.25
C ILE A 128 7.45 -9.76 -21.96
N HIS A 129 6.88 -10.68 -21.17
CA HIS A 129 7.50 -11.90 -20.67
C HIS A 129 6.37 -12.89 -20.33
N PRO A 130 6.57 -14.22 -20.35
CA PRO A 130 5.55 -15.19 -19.92
C PRO A 130 4.88 -14.85 -18.59
N ASN A 131 5.59 -14.22 -17.66
CA ASN A 131 5.04 -13.84 -16.34
C ASN A 131 4.64 -12.37 -16.23
N LEU A 132 4.88 -11.54 -17.25
CA LEU A 132 4.66 -10.09 -17.19
C LEU A 132 3.71 -9.59 -18.27
N LYS A 133 2.77 -8.74 -17.85
CA LYS A 133 1.82 -8.05 -18.73
C LYS A 133 1.88 -6.55 -18.49
N LYS A 134 1.87 -5.75 -19.56
CA LYS A 134 1.66 -4.30 -19.48
C LYS A 134 0.18 -3.96 -19.52
N TYR A 135 -0.14 -2.86 -18.85
CA TYR A 135 -1.47 -2.28 -18.79
C TYR A 135 -1.41 -0.85 -19.35
N PRO A 136 -2.39 -0.45 -20.18
CA PRO A 136 -2.49 0.91 -20.65
C PRO A 136 -2.61 1.91 -19.51
N ILE A 137 -2.18 3.15 -19.75
CA ILE A 137 -2.31 4.25 -18.78
C ILE A 137 -3.73 4.33 -18.22
N ARG A 138 -3.83 4.38 -16.89
CA ARG A 138 -5.10 4.46 -16.13
C ARG A 138 -6.03 3.26 -16.34
N SER A 139 -5.57 2.18 -16.98
CA SER A 139 -6.33 0.94 -17.09
C SER A 139 -5.96 0.01 -15.95
N ARG A 140 -6.86 -0.09 -14.98
CA ARG A 140 -6.81 -1.10 -13.90
C ARG A 140 -7.90 -2.16 -14.07
N GLU A 141 -8.55 -2.19 -15.24
CA GLU A 141 -9.70 -3.05 -15.50
C GLU A 141 -9.33 -4.53 -15.39
N GLY A 142 -10.20 -5.28 -14.71
CA GLY A 142 -10.02 -6.72 -14.48
C GLY A 142 -9.03 -7.08 -13.36
N LEU A 143 -8.46 -6.10 -12.66
CA LEU A 143 -7.64 -6.33 -11.47
C LEU A 143 -8.45 -6.06 -10.19
N ASP A 144 -8.46 -7.03 -9.27
CA ASP A 144 -8.94 -6.83 -7.90
C ASP A 144 -7.76 -6.41 -7.03
N LEU A 145 -7.48 -5.10 -7.03
CA LEU A 145 -6.33 -4.54 -6.34
C LEU A 145 -6.53 -4.51 -4.82
N ILE A 146 -5.50 -4.97 -4.11
CA ILE A 146 -5.32 -4.80 -2.68
C ILE A 146 -4.16 -3.82 -2.49
N HIS A 147 -4.44 -2.78 -1.74
CA HIS A 147 -3.55 -1.67 -1.43
C HIS A 147 -3.00 -1.81 -0.02
N HIS A 148 -1.86 -1.17 0.22
CA HIS A 148 -1.32 -1.13 1.57
C HIS A 148 -2.27 -0.33 2.49
N PRO A 149 -2.57 -0.76 3.72
CA PRO A 149 -3.50 -0.04 4.61
C PRO A 149 -3.11 1.41 4.95
N GLN A 150 -1.83 1.76 4.74
CA GLN A 150 -1.24 3.09 4.99
C GLN A 150 -0.79 3.79 3.69
N GLU A 151 -1.25 3.33 2.52
CA GLU A 151 -0.77 3.81 1.21
C GLU A 151 -0.97 5.31 0.99
N GLN A 152 -2.11 5.86 1.39
CA GLN A 152 -2.41 7.28 1.21
C GLN A 152 -1.44 8.17 2.00
N GLU A 153 -1.13 7.79 3.24
CA GLU A 153 -0.18 8.50 4.08
C GLU A 153 1.24 8.39 3.54
N ILE A 154 1.64 7.20 3.09
CA ILE A 154 2.92 6.94 2.43
C ILE A 154 3.09 7.86 1.21
N GLU A 155 2.13 7.84 0.29
CA GLU A 155 2.18 8.62 -0.95
C GLU A 155 2.24 10.11 -0.64
N ALA A 156 1.46 10.56 0.34
CA ALA A 156 1.45 11.97 0.74
C ALA A 156 2.80 12.43 1.29
N VAL A 157 3.40 11.67 2.22
CA VAL A 157 4.70 12.02 2.80
C VAL A 157 5.80 12.01 1.73
N GLN A 158 5.80 11.02 0.84
CA GLN A 158 6.74 10.97 -0.29
C GLN A 158 6.64 12.21 -1.19
N LYS A 159 5.43 12.62 -1.56
CA LYS A 159 5.21 13.81 -2.40
C LYS A 159 5.58 15.10 -1.67
N ILE A 160 5.22 15.23 -0.40
CA ILE A 160 5.55 16.40 0.42
C ILE A 160 7.07 16.55 0.58
N HIS A 161 7.80 15.43 0.76
CA HIS A 161 9.25 15.42 0.84
C HIS A 161 9.99 15.85 -0.43
N GLN A 162 9.30 16.04 -1.55
CA GLN A 162 9.89 16.66 -2.75
C GLN A 162 10.09 18.17 -2.60
N ILE A 163 9.48 18.78 -1.58
CA ILE A 163 9.58 20.22 -1.28
C ILE A 163 10.04 20.42 0.17
N ILE A 164 9.32 19.81 1.12
CA ILE A 164 9.53 20.03 2.55
C ILE A 164 10.67 19.17 3.07
N GLY A 165 11.56 19.78 3.84
CA GLY A 165 12.73 19.17 4.45
C GLY A 165 13.88 18.91 3.47
N VAL A 166 13.75 19.35 2.21
CA VAL A 166 14.77 19.16 1.18
C VAL A 166 16.07 19.90 1.55
N ASP A 167 15.97 21.17 1.96
CA ASP A 167 17.13 21.96 2.43
C ASP A 167 17.80 21.33 3.67
N ALA A 168 17.00 20.81 4.61
CA ALA A 168 17.51 20.11 5.78
C ALA A 168 18.30 18.86 5.39
N LYS A 169 17.75 18.02 4.51
CA LYS A 169 18.41 16.80 4.02
C LYS A 169 19.72 17.11 3.28
N LEU A 170 19.77 18.18 2.49
CA LEU A 170 21.01 18.61 1.83
C LEU A 170 22.10 18.98 2.85
N LYS A 171 21.73 19.62 3.95
CA LYS A 171 22.67 20.08 4.99
C LYS A 171 23.15 18.95 5.89
N THR A 172 22.26 18.07 6.32
CA THR A 172 22.60 16.98 7.25
C THR A 172 23.18 15.76 6.55
N LYS A 173 22.85 15.55 5.27
CA LYS A 173 23.07 14.29 4.53
C LYS A 173 22.44 13.08 5.21
N GLU A 174 21.52 13.31 6.14
CA GLU A 174 20.76 12.25 6.79
C GLU A 174 19.66 11.80 5.85
N ILE A 175 19.64 10.50 5.60
CA ILE A 175 18.61 9.86 4.79
C ILE A 175 17.69 9.13 5.75
N PRO A 176 16.37 9.38 5.70
CA PRO A 176 15.44 8.65 6.52
C PRO A 176 15.55 7.16 6.19
N ASN A 177 15.63 6.33 7.23
CA ASN A 177 15.53 4.90 7.07
C ASN A 177 14.16 4.60 6.42
N LYS A 178 14.17 3.83 5.34
CA LYS A 178 12.97 3.47 4.59
C LYS A 178 12.83 1.96 4.60
N ASN A 179 11.67 1.48 4.98
CA ASN A 179 11.25 0.13 4.75
C ASN A 179 10.95 -0.01 3.26
N PHE A 180 11.94 -0.47 2.50
CA PHE A 180 11.83 -0.68 1.06
C PHE A 180 10.69 -1.65 0.70
N PHE A 181 10.27 -2.47 1.66
CA PHE A 181 9.49 -3.65 1.41
C PHE A 181 8.11 -3.55 2.10
N ILE A 182 7.03 -3.72 1.34
CA ILE A 182 5.65 -3.47 1.83
C ILE A 182 4.83 -4.74 2.02
N PHE A 183 5.13 -5.84 1.33
CA PHE A 183 4.32 -7.07 1.42
C PHE A 183 5.16 -8.33 1.21
N ASP A 184 5.23 -9.20 2.23
CA ASP A 184 6.25 -10.26 2.31
C ASP A 184 5.82 -11.63 1.81
N GLY A 185 4.66 -11.68 1.17
CA GLY A 185 4.01 -12.92 0.78
C GLY A 185 3.18 -13.54 1.90
N ARG A 186 3.13 -12.92 3.09
CA ARG A 186 2.31 -13.36 4.23
C ARG A 186 1.46 -12.22 4.78
N ALA A 187 2.04 -11.02 4.91
CA ALA A 187 1.36 -9.84 5.44
C ALA A 187 1.96 -8.54 4.92
N TRP A 188 1.25 -7.44 5.16
CA TRP A 188 1.74 -6.08 4.93
C TRP A 188 2.76 -5.67 5.99
N GLU A 189 3.92 -5.15 5.59
CA GLU A 189 4.90 -4.61 6.52
C GLU A 189 4.39 -3.29 7.10
N PRO A 190 4.35 -3.09 8.43
CA PRO A 190 3.98 -1.81 8.99
C PRO A 190 5.02 -0.76 8.59
N MET A 191 4.56 0.40 8.14
CA MET A 191 5.47 1.54 7.93
C MET A 191 5.75 2.21 9.26
N ASP A 192 7.02 2.56 9.47
CA ASP A 192 7.43 3.29 10.66
C ASP A 192 6.79 4.68 10.71
N LYS A 193 6.57 5.20 11.94
CA LYS A 193 6.04 6.56 12.12
C LYS A 193 6.90 7.61 11.41
N ALA A 194 8.21 7.36 11.29
CA ALA A 194 9.15 8.23 10.58
C ALA A 194 8.89 8.29 9.06
N GLU A 195 8.27 7.26 8.47
CA GLU A 195 7.87 7.26 7.05
C GLU A 195 6.47 7.83 6.83
N LEU A 196 5.63 7.81 7.87
CA LEU A 196 4.25 8.29 7.82
C LEU A 196 4.08 9.73 8.31
N ALA A 197 5.18 10.36 8.72
CA ALA A 197 5.20 11.75 9.17
C ALA A 197 6.39 12.48 8.58
N ILE A 198 6.23 13.80 8.40
CA ILE A 198 7.33 14.66 8.02
C ILE A 198 8.24 14.83 9.24
N ASP A 199 9.50 14.43 9.11
CA ASP A 199 10.50 14.61 10.16
C ASP A 199 10.79 16.10 10.36
N ASN A 200 10.28 16.64 11.46
CA ASN A 200 10.44 18.03 11.85
C ASN A 200 11.49 18.21 12.97
N SER A 201 12.36 17.23 13.20
CA SER A 201 13.48 17.35 14.14
C SER A 201 14.45 18.46 13.73
N HIS A 202 14.68 18.63 12.42
CA HIS A 202 15.51 19.72 11.91
C HIS A 202 14.75 21.06 11.92
N SER A 203 15.41 22.12 12.39
CA SER A 203 14.78 23.43 12.59
C SER A 203 14.23 24.06 11.31
N THR A 204 14.87 23.85 10.15
CA THR A 204 14.33 24.27 8.85
C THR A 204 13.01 23.57 8.53
N THR A 205 12.97 22.23 8.56
CA THR A 205 11.76 21.45 8.24
C THR A 205 10.62 21.80 9.19
N CYS A 206 10.92 22.02 10.46
CA CYS A 206 9.96 22.48 11.45
C CYS A 206 9.34 23.83 11.08
N LYS A 207 10.15 24.81 10.64
CA LYS A 207 9.65 26.11 10.17
C LYS A 207 8.79 25.97 8.92
N GLU A 208 9.22 25.15 7.97
CA GLU A 208 8.47 24.88 6.73
C GLU A 208 7.11 24.25 7.04
N ILE A 209 7.03 23.22 7.90
CA ILE A 209 5.76 22.60 8.28
C ILE A 209 4.86 23.57 9.05
N ASN A 210 5.42 24.32 10.00
CA ASN A 210 4.65 25.32 10.77
C ASN A 210 4.18 26.51 9.94
N PHE A 211 4.68 26.65 8.71
CA PHE A 211 4.19 27.66 7.77
C PHE A 211 2.77 27.37 7.30
N PHE A 212 2.33 26.11 7.37
CA PHE A 212 1.00 25.68 6.94
C PHE A 212 0.02 25.59 8.11
N LYS A 213 -1.25 25.88 7.83
CA LYS A 213 -2.36 25.74 8.78
C LYS A 213 -3.37 24.74 8.22
N LYS A 214 -4.01 23.98 9.11
CA LYS A 214 -5.11 23.07 8.75
C LYS A 214 -6.27 23.76 8.01
N SER A 215 -6.46 25.06 8.24
CA SER A 215 -7.49 25.87 7.58
C SER A 215 -7.09 26.42 6.20
N ASP A 216 -5.82 26.31 5.79
CA ASP A 216 -5.37 26.86 4.51
C ASP A 216 -6.08 26.15 3.35
N SER A 217 -6.55 26.93 2.37
CA SER A 217 -7.13 26.40 1.13
C SER A 217 -6.06 25.87 0.19
N TYR A 218 -6.48 25.15 -0.85
CA TYR A 218 -5.59 24.69 -1.92
C TYR A 218 -4.68 25.80 -2.46
N ILE A 219 -5.24 26.95 -2.81
CA ILE A 219 -4.49 28.08 -3.39
C ILE A 219 -3.44 28.60 -2.41
N VAL A 220 -3.81 28.71 -1.12
CA VAL A 220 -2.88 29.16 -0.07
C VAL A 220 -1.76 28.14 0.13
N VAL A 221 -2.07 26.84 0.20
CA VAL A 221 -1.06 25.78 0.32
C VAL A 221 -0.13 25.77 -0.89
N GLN A 222 -0.67 25.86 -2.10
CA GLN A 222 0.10 25.91 -3.35
C GLN A 222 1.05 27.12 -3.37
N GLY A 223 0.56 28.30 -3.03
CA GLY A 223 1.37 29.53 -2.97
C GLY A 223 2.50 29.43 -1.95
N LYS A 224 2.24 28.81 -0.78
CA LYS A 224 3.25 28.56 0.25
C LYS A 224 4.33 27.58 -0.21
N LEU A 225 3.93 26.46 -0.82
CA LEU A 225 4.87 25.48 -1.39
C LEU A 225 5.73 26.10 -2.50
N TRP A 226 5.11 26.90 -3.37
CA TRP A 226 5.84 27.63 -4.41
C TRP A 226 6.85 28.62 -3.83
N GLY A 227 6.47 29.36 -2.78
CA GLY A 227 7.38 30.27 -2.07
C GLY A 227 8.60 29.55 -1.46
N ILE A 228 8.39 28.37 -0.87
CA ILE A 228 9.48 27.52 -0.35
C ILE A 228 10.43 27.12 -1.50
N LEU A 229 9.89 26.59 -2.61
CA LEU A 229 10.72 26.20 -3.76
C LEU A 229 11.48 27.39 -4.36
N LYS A 230 10.85 28.56 -4.44
CA LYS A 230 11.50 29.78 -4.94
C LYS A 230 12.64 30.24 -4.04
N SER A 231 12.55 30.02 -2.73
CA SER A 231 13.65 30.33 -1.81
C SER A 231 14.88 29.44 -1.98
N MET A 232 14.74 28.29 -2.66
CA MET A 232 15.81 27.34 -2.96
C MET A 232 16.34 27.49 -4.40
N GLU A 233 15.78 28.40 -5.19
CA GLU A 233 16.16 28.60 -6.59
C GLU A 233 17.60 29.13 -6.67
N GLY A 234 18.51 28.33 -7.24
CA GLY A 234 19.94 28.61 -7.32
C GLY A 234 20.81 27.63 -6.51
N ASP A 235 20.27 27.06 -5.43
CA ASP A 235 20.97 26.07 -4.59
C ASP A 235 20.72 24.63 -5.06
N MET A 236 19.60 24.39 -5.77
CA MET A 236 19.21 23.07 -6.26
C MET A 236 18.70 23.11 -7.71
N PRO A 237 19.14 22.19 -8.59
CA PRO A 237 18.50 21.99 -9.88
C PRO A 237 17.15 21.29 -9.71
N PHE A 238 16.07 21.90 -10.21
CA PHE A 238 14.77 21.25 -10.33
C PHE A 238 14.57 20.69 -11.73
N TYR A 239 14.14 19.43 -11.84
CA TYR A 239 13.81 18.80 -13.12
C TYR A 239 12.50 19.33 -13.73
N GLU A 240 11.62 19.88 -12.88
CA GLU A 240 10.36 20.50 -13.30
C GLU A 240 10.29 21.96 -12.80
N PRO A 241 9.54 22.84 -13.48
CA PRO A 241 9.31 24.20 -12.99
C PRO A 241 8.72 24.20 -11.57
N PRO A 242 9.22 25.05 -10.65
CA PRO A 242 8.76 25.11 -9.26
C PRO A 242 7.24 25.20 -9.08
N GLU A 243 6.55 25.95 -9.96
CA GLU A 243 5.10 26.10 -9.93
C GLU A 243 4.38 24.77 -10.23
N LYS A 244 4.88 23.99 -11.19
CA LYS A 244 4.33 22.69 -11.55
C LYS A 244 4.50 21.70 -10.39
N LEU A 245 5.67 21.66 -9.77
CA LEU A 245 5.95 20.81 -8.61
C LEU A 245 5.08 21.19 -7.41
N ALA A 246 4.95 22.48 -7.09
CA ALA A 246 4.05 22.96 -6.04
C ALA A 246 2.61 22.50 -6.29
N THR A 247 2.12 22.64 -7.52
CA THR A 247 0.78 22.18 -7.93
C THR A 247 0.60 20.68 -7.71
N GLN A 248 1.57 19.86 -8.09
CA GLN A 248 1.52 18.40 -7.91
C GLN A 248 1.51 17.99 -6.43
N VAL A 249 2.25 18.69 -5.57
CA VAL A 249 2.39 18.35 -4.14
C VAL A 249 1.23 18.89 -3.30
N THR A 250 0.59 19.97 -3.72
CA THR A 250 -0.51 20.63 -2.99
C THR A 250 -1.62 19.68 -2.51
N PRO A 251 -2.22 18.80 -3.34
CA PRO A 251 -3.33 17.96 -2.89
C PRO A 251 -2.93 16.98 -1.77
N TYR A 252 -1.66 16.55 -1.75
CA TYR A 252 -1.10 15.69 -0.72
C TYR A 252 -0.86 16.45 0.58
N MET A 253 -0.29 17.66 0.49
CA MET A 253 -0.08 18.52 1.66
C MET A 253 -1.40 18.91 2.34
N GLU A 254 -2.42 19.30 1.55
CA GLU A 254 -3.76 19.56 2.09
C GLU A 254 -4.35 18.34 2.80
N GLY A 255 -4.21 17.18 2.18
CA GLY A 255 -4.67 15.90 2.72
C GLY A 255 -4.00 15.60 4.06
N TYR A 256 -2.67 15.67 4.09
CA TYR A 256 -1.85 15.45 5.27
C TYR A 256 -2.26 16.36 6.44
N LEU A 257 -2.45 17.66 6.19
CA LEU A 257 -2.87 18.62 7.22
C LEU A 257 -4.30 18.40 7.73
N SER A 258 -5.16 17.77 6.92
CA SER A 258 -6.61 17.70 7.15
C SER A 258 -7.14 16.27 7.31
N ASN A 259 -6.25 15.30 7.60
CA ASN A 259 -6.60 13.87 7.73
C ASN A 259 -7.35 13.31 6.52
N PHE A 260 -7.03 13.82 5.32
CA PHE A 260 -7.56 13.36 4.04
C PHE A 260 -9.09 13.34 3.90
N ASP A 261 -9.83 14.14 4.69
CA ASP A 261 -11.30 14.21 4.58
C ASP A 261 -11.71 14.76 3.20
N PRO A 262 -12.29 13.92 2.31
CA PRO A 262 -12.56 14.33 0.94
C PRO A 262 -13.62 15.44 0.87
N SER A 263 -14.68 15.32 1.66
CA SER A 263 -15.82 16.23 1.68
C SER A 263 -15.44 17.60 2.25
N LEU A 264 -14.71 17.61 3.36
CA LEU A 264 -14.21 18.84 3.98
C LEU A 264 -13.33 19.64 3.02
N LEU A 265 -12.34 18.97 2.41
CA LEU A 265 -11.37 19.59 1.52
C LEU A 265 -12.03 20.13 0.24
N PHE A 266 -12.91 19.33 -0.38
CA PHE A 266 -13.67 19.75 -1.55
C PHE A 266 -14.52 20.99 -1.28
N LYS A 267 -15.26 21.00 -0.16
CA LYS A 267 -16.07 22.16 0.24
C LYS A 267 -15.21 23.39 0.54
N ARG A 268 -14.11 23.23 1.28
CA ARG A 268 -13.20 24.32 1.64
C ARG A 268 -12.66 25.00 0.39
N ASN A 269 -12.15 24.21 -0.56
CA ASN A 269 -11.49 24.73 -1.74
C ASN A 269 -12.47 25.41 -2.69
N LEU A 270 -13.68 24.85 -2.86
CA LEU A 270 -14.73 25.53 -3.63
C LEU A 270 -15.24 26.81 -2.96
N LYS A 271 -15.33 26.85 -1.62
CA LYS A 271 -15.70 28.07 -0.89
C LYS A 271 -14.65 29.17 -1.07
N ASP A 272 -13.37 28.82 -0.94
CA ASP A 272 -12.28 29.78 -1.13
C ASP A 272 -12.26 30.34 -2.55
N MET A 273 -12.35 29.45 -3.55
CA MET A 273 -12.47 29.83 -4.97
C MET A 273 -13.67 30.75 -5.21
N ILE A 274 -14.89 30.34 -4.83
CA ILE A 274 -16.10 31.08 -5.21
C ILE A 274 -16.20 32.44 -4.51
N ASN A 275 -15.59 32.59 -3.34
CA ASN A 275 -15.54 33.84 -2.59
C ASN A 275 -14.42 34.78 -3.04
N SER A 276 -13.46 34.30 -3.85
CA SER A 276 -12.38 35.13 -4.38
C SER A 276 -12.88 36.16 -5.37
N ASP A 277 -12.31 37.37 -5.30
CA ASP A 277 -12.57 38.48 -6.21
C ASP A 277 -12.24 38.17 -7.68
N ALA A 278 -11.41 37.15 -7.93
CA ALA A 278 -11.08 36.68 -9.27
C ALA A 278 -12.28 36.02 -9.98
N TYR A 279 -13.29 35.55 -9.24
CA TYR A 279 -14.45 34.81 -9.77
C TYR A 279 -15.71 35.66 -9.72
N ARG A 280 -15.71 36.76 -10.48
CA ARG A 280 -16.86 37.66 -10.66
C ARG A 280 -17.79 37.14 -11.77
N PRO A 281 -19.07 36.88 -11.48
CA PRO A 281 -20.06 36.53 -12.50
C PRO A 281 -20.14 37.58 -13.62
N GLU A 282 -20.20 37.14 -14.87
CA GLU A 282 -20.33 38.03 -16.04
C GLU A 282 -21.78 38.09 -16.55
N THR A 283 -22.58 37.05 -16.25
CA THR A 283 -23.99 36.91 -16.66
C THR A 283 -24.92 36.66 -15.48
N GLN A 284 -26.23 36.73 -15.73
CA GLN A 284 -27.24 36.39 -14.71
C GLN A 284 -27.22 34.89 -14.38
N GLU A 285 -26.90 34.05 -15.36
CA GLU A 285 -26.73 32.62 -15.21
C GLU A 285 -25.50 32.30 -14.34
N ASP A 286 -24.38 33.00 -14.54
CA ASP A 286 -23.18 32.89 -13.70
C ASP A 286 -23.50 33.25 -12.24
N LYS A 287 -24.29 34.30 -12.04
CA LYS A 287 -24.73 34.75 -10.72
C LYS A 287 -25.62 33.70 -10.07
N HIS A 288 -26.58 33.16 -10.80
CA HIS A 288 -27.46 32.11 -10.30
C HIS A 288 -26.69 30.84 -9.92
N PHE A 289 -25.74 30.43 -10.78
CA PHE A 289 -24.84 29.32 -10.49
C PHE A 289 -24.04 29.56 -9.20
N LYS A 290 -23.40 30.72 -9.09
CA LYS A 290 -22.62 31.11 -7.90
C LYS A 290 -23.45 31.06 -6.62
N GLU A 291 -24.65 31.64 -6.63
CA GLU A 291 -25.56 31.63 -5.48
C GLU A 291 -26.01 30.22 -5.08
N ASN A 292 -26.33 29.37 -6.06
CA ASN A 292 -26.72 27.99 -5.79
C ASN A 292 -25.55 27.15 -5.29
N LEU A 293 -24.36 27.31 -5.87
CA LEU A 293 -23.15 26.63 -5.41
C LEU A 293 -22.86 27.00 -3.95
N ILE A 294 -22.93 28.29 -3.60
CA ILE A 294 -22.77 28.76 -2.22
C ILE A 294 -23.77 28.05 -1.28
N LYS A 295 -25.07 28.02 -1.63
CA LYS A 295 -26.10 27.34 -0.81
C LYS A 295 -25.78 25.86 -0.59
N ILE A 296 -25.31 25.16 -1.64
CA ILE A 296 -24.91 23.75 -1.54
C ILE A 296 -23.73 23.59 -0.57
N LEU A 297 -22.69 24.41 -0.71
CA LEU A 297 -21.46 24.32 0.08
C LEU A 297 -21.65 24.56 1.59
N TYR A 298 -22.74 25.21 2.02
CA TYR A 298 -23.07 25.42 3.43
C TYR A 298 -23.82 24.25 4.09
N LYS A 299 -24.19 23.20 3.34
CA LYS A 299 -24.85 22.01 3.91
C LYS A 299 -23.88 21.20 4.78
N ASN A 300 -24.39 20.69 5.91
CA ASN A 300 -23.64 19.83 6.83
C ASN A 300 -23.65 18.35 6.40
N LYS A 301 -23.27 18.09 5.15
CA LYS A 301 -23.14 16.74 4.58
C LYS A 301 -22.09 16.73 3.47
N ASP A 302 -21.87 15.57 2.88
CA ASP A 302 -21.21 15.47 1.59
C ASP A 302 -22.09 16.08 0.50
N VAL A 303 -21.48 16.92 -0.34
CA VAL A 303 -22.16 17.71 -1.37
C VAL A 303 -21.61 17.44 -2.76
N TYR A 304 -20.68 16.50 -2.91
CA TYR A 304 -19.99 16.25 -4.18
C TYR A 304 -20.97 16.04 -5.34
N SER A 305 -21.93 15.12 -5.20
CA SER A 305 -22.91 14.83 -6.25
C SER A 305 -23.78 16.04 -6.58
N GLU A 306 -24.26 16.79 -5.56
CA GLU A 306 -25.06 17.99 -5.80
C GLU A 306 -24.28 19.08 -6.56
N VAL A 307 -22.97 19.21 -6.28
CA VAL A 307 -22.10 20.12 -7.02
C VAL A 307 -21.92 19.64 -8.46
N GLN A 308 -21.72 18.34 -8.69
CA GLN A 308 -21.61 17.78 -10.05
C GLN A 308 -22.89 17.98 -10.86
N ASP A 309 -24.06 17.79 -10.25
CA ASP A 309 -25.35 17.99 -10.89
C ASP A 309 -25.54 19.46 -11.28
N LEU A 310 -25.30 20.39 -10.35
CA LEU A 310 -25.37 21.83 -10.60
C LEU A 310 -24.39 22.25 -11.72
N TYR A 311 -23.15 21.76 -11.64
CA TYR A 311 -22.11 22.03 -12.64
C TYR A 311 -22.48 21.50 -14.02
N SER A 312 -23.03 20.28 -14.11
CA SER A 312 -23.42 19.68 -15.39
C SER A 312 -24.53 20.47 -16.08
N VAL A 313 -25.54 20.93 -15.32
CA VAL A 313 -26.60 21.81 -15.85
C VAL A 313 -25.99 23.12 -16.33
N TYR A 314 -25.17 23.78 -15.51
CA TYR A 314 -24.57 25.07 -15.83
C TYR A 314 -23.68 25.01 -17.07
N LYS A 315 -22.81 24.00 -17.16
CA LYS A 315 -21.92 23.79 -18.32
C LYS A 315 -22.69 23.63 -19.64
N ASN A 316 -23.83 22.94 -19.61
CA ASN A 316 -24.59 22.59 -20.82
C ASN A 316 -25.59 23.68 -21.27
N THR A 317 -25.97 24.59 -20.37
CA THR A 317 -27.08 25.54 -20.61
C THR A 317 -26.64 26.99 -20.76
N THR A 318 -25.40 27.32 -20.41
CA THR A 318 -24.90 28.69 -20.41
C THR A 318 -23.94 28.94 -21.58
N PRO A 319 -23.82 30.18 -22.10
CA PRO A 319 -22.73 30.55 -23.01
C PRO A 319 -21.36 30.51 -22.34
N GLU A 320 -20.28 30.51 -23.14
CA GLU A 320 -18.93 30.58 -22.59
C GLU A 320 -18.59 31.98 -22.08
N THR A 321 -18.32 32.07 -20.78
CA THR A 321 -17.85 33.27 -20.09
C THR A 321 -16.48 32.99 -19.47
N LYS A 322 -15.70 34.03 -19.18
CA LYS A 322 -14.42 33.84 -18.48
C LYS A 322 -14.65 33.21 -17.11
N PHE A 323 -15.69 33.66 -16.40
CA PHE A 323 -16.11 33.06 -15.14
C PHE A 323 -16.39 31.56 -15.30
N ARG A 324 -17.14 31.16 -16.33
CA ARG A 324 -17.46 29.75 -16.58
C ARG A 324 -16.21 28.92 -16.83
N ILE A 325 -15.29 29.39 -17.67
CA ILE A 325 -14.03 28.68 -17.98
C ILE A 325 -13.24 28.43 -16.69
N GLU A 326 -13.05 29.47 -15.90
CA GLU A 326 -12.26 29.44 -14.67
C GLU A 326 -12.87 28.51 -13.61
N VAL A 327 -14.17 28.67 -13.33
CA VAL A 327 -14.90 27.80 -12.40
C VAL A 327 -14.92 26.35 -12.86
N THR A 328 -15.09 26.12 -14.17
CA THR A 328 -15.08 24.77 -14.74
C THR A 328 -13.75 24.08 -14.51
N ARG A 329 -12.64 24.79 -14.74
CA ARG A 329 -11.29 24.28 -14.50
C ARG A 329 -11.09 23.90 -13.03
N GLU A 330 -11.46 24.78 -12.10
CA GLU A 330 -11.28 24.53 -10.67
C GLU A 330 -12.19 23.42 -10.14
N ILE A 331 -13.47 23.40 -10.53
CA ILE A 331 -14.38 22.30 -10.19
C ILE A 331 -13.81 20.98 -10.69
N HIS A 332 -13.30 20.93 -11.93
CA HIS A 332 -12.70 19.71 -12.46
C HIS A 332 -11.48 19.27 -11.64
N THR A 333 -10.57 20.19 -11.31
CA THR A 333 -9.39 19.93 -10.48
C THR A 333 -9.76 19.40 -9.10
N PHE A 334 -10.65 20.10 -8.38
CA PHE A 334 -11.06 19.67 -7.05
C PHE A 334 -11.91 18.40 -7.07
N SER A 335 -12.63 18.13 -8.16
CA SER A 335 -13.37 16.87 -8.32
C SER A 335 -12.43 15.69 -8.44
N ARG A 336 -11.35 15.83 -9.23
CA ARG A 336 -10.30 14.81 -9.31
C ARG A 336 -9.68 14.54 -7.95
N HIS A 337 -9.26 15.59 -7.23
CA HIS A 337 -8.70 15.43 -5.88
C HIS A 337 -9.71 14.82 -4.88
N TYR A 338 -10.99 15.17 -4.98
CA TYR A 338 -12.04 14.56 -4.18
C TYR A 338 -12.15 13.06 -4.46
N GLN A 339 -12.20 12.66 -5.74
CA GLN A 339 -12.33 11.27 -6.15
C GLN A 339 -11.13 10.42 -5.68
N GLU A 340 -9.91 10.92 -5.85
CA GLU A 340 -8.68 10.26 -5.37
C GLU A 340 -8.71 10.04 -3.85
N ARG A 341 -9.09 11.07 -3.08
CA ARG A 341 -9.20 10.95 -1.61
C ARG A 341 -10.37 10.04 -1.18
N LYS A 342 -11.49 10.13 -1.89
CA LYS A 342 -12.69 9.31 -1.65
C LYS A 342 -12.40 7.83 -1.90
N TYR A 343 -11.61 7.52 -2.91
CA TYR A 343 -11.15 6.16 -3.20
C TYR A 343 -10.45 5.53 -1.99
N TYR A 344 -9.43 6.19 -1.42
CA TYR A 344 -8.73 5.68 -0.23
C TYR A 344 -9.61 5.68 1.02
N HIS A 345 -10.51 6.66 1.17
CA HIS A 345 -11.50 6.68 2.25
C HIS A 345 -12.40 5.43 2.20
N ASP A 346 -12.94 5.12 1.02
CA ASP A 346 -13.83 3.98 0.82
C ASP A 346 -13.09 2.65 0.96
N LEU A 347 -11.85 2.59 0.49
CA LEU A 347 -10.96 1.46 0.71
C LEU A 347 -10.75 1.17 2.20
N LYS A 348 -10.51 2.22 3.01
CA LYS A 348 -10.36 2.09 4.46
C LYS A 348 -11.62 1.56 5.14
N LEU A 349 -12.81 2.01 4.69
CA LEU A 349 -14.09 1.48 5.17
C LEU A 349 -14.27 0.01 4.77
N LYS A 350 -13.95 -0.34 3.52
CA LYS A 350 -13.97 -1.72 3.02
C LYS A 350 -13.04 -2.63 3.85
N TYR A 351 -11.84 -2.16 4.18
CA TYR A 351 -10.89 -2.91 5.01
C TYR A 351 -11.41 -3.14 6.42
N LYS A 352 -12.07 -2.15 7.02
CA LYS A 352 -12.75 -2.34 8.31
C LYS A 352 -13.88 -3.37 8.23
N GLU A 353 -14.64 -3.40 7.14
CA GLU A 353 -15.68 -4.41 6.93
C GLU A 353 -15.07 -5.82 6.79
N ILE A 354 -14.00 -5.95 6.00
CA ILE A 354 -13.26 -7.22 5.84
C ILE A 354 -12.71 -7.69 7.19
N GLU A 355 -12.14 -6.79 8.01
CA GLU A 355 -11.65 -7.11 9.36
C GLU A 355 -12.78 -7.62 10.26
N ASN A 356 -13.96 -6.98 10.22
CA ASN A 356 -15.13 -7.42 10.98
C ASN A 356 -15.58 -8.83 10.55
N GLN A 357 -15.71 -9.07 9.24
CA GLN A 357 -16.07 -10.39 8.71
C GLN A 357 -15.08 -11.47 9.16
N ALA A 358 -13.79 -11.17 9.09
CA ALA A 358 -12.75 -12.09 9.50
C ALA A 358 -12.75 -12.35 11.02
N THR A 359 -13.10 -11.34 11.82
CA THR A 359 -13.29 -11.48 13.28
C THR A 359 -14.46 -12.39 13.60
N THR A 360 -15.60 -12.26 12.90
CA THR A 360 -16.74 -13.18 13.07
C THR A 360 -16.37 -14.62 12.70
N LEU A 361 -15.63 -14.83 11.61
CA LEU A 361 -15.15 -16.16 11.23
C LEU A 361 -14.20 -16.76 12.30
N ASN A 362 -13.33 -15.93 12.86
CA ASN A 362 -12.44 -16.33 13.95
C ASN A 362 -13.23 -16.80 15.19
N GLU A 363 -14.27 -16.06 15.59
CA GLU A 363 -15.12 -16.42 16.73
C GLU A 363 -15.82 -17.77 16.52
N GLN A 364 -16.39 -17.99 15.33
CA GLN A 364 -17.02 -19.25 14.95
C GLN A 364 -16.01 -20.40 14.91
N ALA A 365 -14.81 -20.16 14.39
CA ALA A 365 -13.73 -21.15 14.37
C ALA A 365 -13.29 -21.56 15.77
N VAL A 366 -13.18 -20.60 16.70
CA VAL A 366 -12.85 -20.84 18.10
C VAL A 366 -13.94 -21.69 18.78
N GLU A 367 -15.22 -21.42 18.51
CA GLU A 367 -16.32 -22.25 19.02
C GLU A 367 -16.26 -23.67 18.45
N GLY A 368 -16.07 -23.81 17.13
CA GLY A 368 -15.88 -25.10 16.48
C GLY A 368 -14.73 -25.91 17.09
N TYR A 369 -13.59 -25.25 17.35
CA TYR A 369 -12.44 -25.89 18.01
C TYR A 369 -12.78 -26.39 19.42
N LYS A 370 -13.47 -25.57 20.23
CA LYS A 370 -13.89 -25.97 21.59
C LYS A 370 -14.84 -27.17 21.59
N ASN A 371 -15.62 -27.32 20.52
CA ASN A 371 -16.54 -28.44 20.31
C ASN A 371 -15.87 -29.66 19.63
N ASN A 372 -14.53 -29.68 19.51
CA ASN A 372 -13.75 -30.70 18.82
C ASN A 372 -14.04 -30.85 17.31
N ASN A 373 -14.68 -29.86 16.69
CA ASN A 373 -14.94 -29.82 15.25
C ASN A 373 -13.72 -29.24 14.51
N PHE A 374 -12.58 -29.93 14.61
CA PHE A 374 -11.28 -29.39 14.20
C PHE A 374 -11.18 -29.08 12.70
N GLN A 375 -11.80 -29.88 11.83
CA GLN A 375 -11.82 -29.61 10.38
C GLN A 375 -12.52 -28.29 10.08
N SER A 376 -13.75 -28.13 10.57
CA SER A 376 -14.52 -26.89 10.37
C SER A 376 -13.82 -25.68 10.97
N ALA A 377 -13.17 -25.83 12.14
CA ALA A 377 -12.37 -24.78 12.74
C ALA A 377 -11.16 -24.40 11.86
N ALA A 378 -10.41 -25.38 11.34
CA ALA A 378 -9.29 -25.12 10.44
C ALA A 378 -9.73 -24.35 9.19
N ASP A 379 -10.83 -24.76 8.56
CA ASP A 379 -11.38 -24.11 7.36
C ASP A 379 -11.80 -22.65 7.64
N LEU A 380 -12.45 -22.41 8.78
CA LEU A 380 -12.89 -21.07 9.18
C LEU A 380 -11.71 -20.17 9.55
N PHE A 381 -10.72 -20.68 10.30
CA PHE A 381 -9.48 -19.93 10.56
C PHE A 381 -8.74 -19.61 9.26
N PHE A 382 -8.68 -20.56 8.32
CA PHE A 382 -8.06 -20.32 7.03
C PHE A 382 -8.77 -19.22 6.24
N LYS A 383 -10.10 -19.25 6.15
CA LYS A 383 -10.88 -18.16 5.52
C LYS A 383 -10.64 -16.81 6.20
N ALA A 384 -10.55 -16.77 7.54
CA ALA A 384 -10.22 -15.55 8.26
C ALA A 384 -8.80 -15.05 7.92
N ILE A 385 -7.80 -15.93 7.78
CA ILE A 385 -6.44 -15.58 7.31
C ILE A 385 -6.51 -14.95 5.91
N GLN A 386 -7.23 -15.55 4.97
CA GLN A 386 -7.36 -15.03 3.60
C GLN A 386 -7.92 -13.59 3.56
N LEU A 387 -8.81 -13.25 4.49
CA LEU A 387 -9.35 -11.90 4.65
C LEU A 387 -8.35 -10.97 5.32
N TYR A 388 -7.78 -11.36 6.47
CA TYR A 388 -6.82 -10.52 7.21
C TYR A 388 -5.56 -10.21 6.39
N THR A 389 -5.03 -11.16 5.59
CA THR A 389 -3.88 -10.90 4.70
C THR A 389 -4.13 -9.76 3.72
N CYS A 390 -5.40 -9.43 3.41
CA CYS A 390 -5.72 -8.31 2.54
C CYS A 390 -5.67 -6.94 3.24
N CYS A 391 -5.94 -6.88 4.54
CA CYS A 391 -6.20 -5.60 5.22
C CYS A 391 -5.40 -5.36 6.51
N SER A 392 -4.62 -6.34 6.97
CA SER A 392 -3.92 -6.28 8.25
C SER A 392 -2.41 -6.24 8.09
N MET A 393 -1.79 -5.48 8.99
CA MET A 393 -0.34 -5.33 9.07
C MET A 393 0.29 -6.44 9.88
N LYS A 394 1.57 -6.69 9.63
CA LYS A 394 2.35 -7.77 10.26
C LYS A 394 2.38 -7.67 11.77
N ASN A 395 2.29 -6.46 12.33
CA ASN A 395 2.29 -6.17 13.76
C ASN A 395 0.91 -6.35 14.44
N ASP A 396 -0.15 -6.75 13.72
CA ASP A 396 -1.46 -7.05 14.29
C ASP A 396 -1.45 -8.44 14.98
N PRO A 397 -1.62 -8.50 16.33
CA PRO A 397 -1.62 -9.76 17.07
C PRO A 397 -2.72 -10.74 16.64
N LYS A 398 -3.82 -10.26 16.06
CA LYS A 398 -4.92 -11.11 15.61
C LYS A 398 -4.47 -12.01 14.47
N LEU A 399 -3.68 -11.49 13.53
CA LEU A 399 -3.16 -12.26 12.40
C LEU A 399 -2.30 -13.43 12.87
N ALA A 400 -1.35 -13.19 13.77
CA ALA A 400 -0.52 -14.28 14.31
C ALA A 400 -1.35 -15.31 15.09
N SER A 401 -2.42 -14.88 15.76
CA SER A 401 -3.31 -15.77 16.50
C SER A 401 -4.15 -16.65 15.58
N LEU A 402 -4.62 -16.12 14.45
CA LEU A 402 -5.27 -16.90 13.40
C LEU A 402 -4.37 -18.00 12.84
N TYR A 403 -3.13 -17.66 12.50
CA TYR A 403 -2.13 -18.63 12.06
C TYR A 403 -1.88 -19.71 13.12
N TYR A 404 -1.70 -19.31 14.38
CA TYR A 404 -1.53 -20.26 15.49
C TYR A 404 -2.71 -21.21 15.61
N ASN A 405 -3.93 -20.67 15.63
CA ASN A 405 -5.15 -21.45 15.83
C ASN A 405 -5.41 -22.40 14.65
N CYS A 406 -5.22 -21.94 13.41
CA CYS A 406 -5.29 -22.80 12.23
C CYS A 406 -4.31 -23.97 12.35
N GLY A 407 -3.04 -23.68 12.68
CA GLY A 407 -2.03 -24.70 12.90
C GLY A 407 -2.37 -25.68 14.02
N ARG A 408 -2.99 -25.22 15.12
CA ARG A 408 -3.46 -26.10 16.20
C ARG A 408 -4.63 -26.97 15.80
N SER A 409 -5.58 -26.48 14.99
CA SER A 409 -6.67 -27.30 14.45
C SER A 409 -6.12 -28.43 13.58
N LEU A 410 -5.21 -28.11 12.66
CA LEU A 410 -4.55 -29.09 11.79
C LEU A 410 -3.73 -30.11 12.59
N GLN A 411 -3.06 -29.66 13.66
CA GLN A 411 -2.36 -30.56 14.57
C GLN A 411 -3.30 -31.58 15.23
N GLN A 412 -4.52 -31.20 15.59
CA GLN A 412 -5.52 -32.14 16.14
C GLN A 412 -6.05 -33.14 15.10
N LEU A 413 -5.99 -32.79 13.82
CA LEU A 413 -6.34 -33.67 12.69
C LEU A 413 -5.20 -34.61 12.29
N GLY A 414 -3.98 -34.43 12.83
CA GLY A 414 -2.79 -35.18 12.44
C GLY A 414 -2.09 -34.64 11.19
N GLU A 415 -2.52 -33.49 10.66
CA GLU A 415 -1.92 -32.82 9.49
C GLU A 415 -0.68 -32.01 9.89
N TYR A 416 0.36 -32.72 10.33
CA TYR A 416 1.52 -32.09 10.98
C TYR A 416 2.38 -31.22 10.07
N ASN A 417 2.42 -31.49 8.75
CA ASN A 417 3.20 -30.70 7.80
C ASN A 417 2.58 -29.31 7.61
N GLU A 418 1.27 -29.29 7.35
CA GLU A 418 0.45 -28.10 7.19
C GLU A 418 0.41 -27.32 8.50
N ALA A 419 0.17 -28.00 9.63
CA ALA A 419 0.21 -27.40 10.96
C ALA A 419 1.52 -26.64 11.21
N LYS A 420 2.66 -27.26 10.88
CA LYS A 420 3.98 -26.65 11.05
C LYS A 420 4.16 -25.40 10.19
N PHE A 421 3.62 -25.36 8.98
CA PHE A 421 3.65 -24.16 8.14
C PHE A 421 2.91 -22.98 8.81
N PHE A 422 1.68 -23.19 9.28
CA PHE A 422 0.89 -22.15 9.94
C PHE A 422 1.51 -21.72 11.28
N LEU A 423 2.00 -22.67 12.08
CA LEU A 423 2.65 -22.38 13.36
C LEU A 423 3.96 -21.62 13.18
N ASN A 424 4.80 -21.98 12.21
CA ASN A 424 6.03 -21.22 11.90
C ASN A 424 5.69 -19.80 11.43
N THR A 425 4.64 -19.63 10.63
CA THR A 425 4.20 -18.30 10.20
C THR A 425 3.75 -17.47 11.39
N SER A 426 2.97 -18.05 12.31
CA SER A 426 2.61 -17.39 13.58
C SER A 426 3.83 -16.99 14.40
N LEU A 427 4.83 -17.86 14.51
CA LEU A 427 6.06 -17.59 15.26
C LEU A 427 6.80 -16.38 14.69
N ILE A 428 7.00 -16.35 13.36
CA ILE A 428 7.67 -15.25 12.67
C ILE A 428 6.94 -13.93 12.91
N LEU A 429 5.61 -13.92 12.86
CA LEU A 429 4.82 -12.72 13.16
C LEU A 429 5.00 -12.27 14.61
N ARG A 430 4.89 -13.18 15.58
CA ARG A 430 5.03 -12.88 17.02
C ARG A 430 6.42 -12.40 17.39
N GLU A 431 7.46 -12.91 16.75
CA GLU A 431 8.85 -12.48 16.98
C GLU A 431 9.12 -11.06 16.49
N ASN A 432 8.32 -10.56 15.54
CA ASN A 432 8.40 -9.17 15.07
C ASN A 432 7.65 -8.18 15.98
N TYR A 433 6.96 -8.63 17.04
CA TYR A 433 6.27 -7.72 17.97
C TYR A 433 7.26 -7.17 18.98
N ILE A 434 7.45 -5.85 18.94
CA ILE A 434 8.46 -5.19 19.75
C ILE A 434 7.90 -4.85 21.15
N GLU A 435 6.64 -4.39 21.28
CA GLU A 435 6.10 -3.98 22.60
C GLU A 435 4.58 -4.19 22.80
N PRO A 436 4.15 -4.82 23.93
CA PRO A 436 4.94 -5.76 24.73
C PRO A 436 5.22 -7.03 23.89
N ARG A 437 6.47 -7.48 23.87
CA ARG A 437 6.82 -8.73 23.18
C ARG A 437 6.04 -9.91 23.79
N PRO A 438 5.30 -10.71 23.00
CA PRO A 438 4.41 -11.76 23.49
C PRO A 438 5.17 -13.04 23.82
N THR A 439 6.04 -13.00 24.84
CA THR A 439 6.96 -14.10 25.18
C THR A 439 6.24 -15.41 25.48
N ALA A 440 5.11 -15.36 26.21
CA ALA A 440 4.31 -16.53 26.52
C ALA A 440 3.73 -17.19 25.25
N GLU A 441 3.22 -16.39 24.32
CA GLU A 441 2.66 -16.85 23.06
C GLU A 441 3.72 -17.39 22.11
N ILE A 442 4.93 -16.80 22.11
CA ILE A 442 6.10 -17.29 21.36
C ILE A 442 6.47 -18.69 21.85
N GLU A 443 6.65 -18.87 23.16
CA GLU A 443 7.02 -20.17 23.74
C GLU A 443 5.90 -21.21 23.54
N LYS A 444 4.63 -20.79 23.63
CA LYS A 444 3.48 -21.64 23.29
C LYS A 444 3.53 -22.11 21.83
N THR A 445 3.87 -21.22 20.88
CA THR A 445 4.02 -21.59 19.46
C THR A 445 5.18 -22.54 19.24
N LYS A 446 6.36 -22.26 19.83
CA LYS A 446 7.54 -23.14 19.73
C LYS A 446 7.23 -24.54 20.22
N LYS A 447 6.55 -24.66 21.37
CA LYS A 447 6.11 -25.96 21.90
C LYS A 447 5.20 -26.70 20.92
N ALA A 448 4.22 -26.03 20.32
CA ALA A 448 3.33 -26.64 19.34
C ALA A 448 4.08 -27.11 18.06
N ILE A 449 5.09 -26.35 17.62
CA ILE A 449 5.97 -26.74 16.51
C ILE A 449 6.76 -28.01 16.87
N ASP A 450 7.31 -28.08 18.08
CA ASP A 450 8.07 -29.24 18.52
C ASP A 450 7.20 -30.49 18.73
N GLU A 451 5.95 -30.33 19.16
CA GLU A 451 4.96 -31.41 19.17
C GLU A 451 4.73 -31.96 17.76
N CYS A 452 4.61 -31.10 16.73
CA CYS A 452 4.50 -31.54 15.34
C CYS A 452 5.75 -32.32 14.89
N LYS A 453 6.96 -31.82 15.21
CA LYS A 453 8.22 -32.51 14.87
C LYS A 453 8.32 -33.89 15.52
N LYS A 454 7.92 -34.01 16.80
CA LYS A 454 7.94 -35.28 17.54
C LYS A 454 6.98 -36.31 16.94
N ALA A 455 5.77 -35.88 16.58
CA ALA A 455 4.79 -36.76 15.94
C ALA A 455 5.27 -37.29 14.57
N GLN A 456 6.04 -36.48 13.83
CA GLN A 456 6.66 -36.87 12.55
C GLN A 456 7.88 -37.79 12.70
N GLY A 457 8.58 -37.71 13.84
CA GLY A 457 9.78 -38.52 14.12
C GLY A 457 9.48 -39.90 14.73
N GLN A 458 8.22 -40.20 15.03
CA GLN A 458 7.82 -41.53 15.47
C GLN A 458 7.59 -42.42 14.23
N PRO A 459 8.19 -43.62 14.16
CA PRO A 459 7.85 -44.59 13.11
C PRO A 459 6.36 -44.88 13.18
N SER A 460 5.70 -45.07 12.04
CA SER A 460 4.27 -45.39 11.94
C SER A 460 3.98 -46.75 12.58
N THR A 461 3.95 -46.82 13.90
CA THR A 461 3.45 -47.98 14.61
C THR A 461 1.95 -47.90 14.55
N THR A 462 1.38 -48.80 13.75
CA THR A 462 0.04 -49.37 13.85
C THR A 462 -0.73 -48.93 15.09
N TRP A 463 -1.86 -48.28 14.84
CA TRP A 463 -2.97 -48.12 15.76
C TRP A 463 -3.12 -49.36 16.64
N VAL A 464 -2.82 -49.21 17.93
CA VAL A 464 -3.35 -50.11 18.96
C VAL A 464 -4.62 -49.44 19.47
N GLU A 465 -5.75 -50.01 19.06
CA GLU A 465 -7.02 -49.75 19.72
C GLU A 465 -6.91 -50.07 21.22
N SER A 466 -7.65 -49.28 22.01
CA SER A 466 -7.88 -49.39 23.45
C SER A 466 -6.78 -48.82 24.37
N LEU A 467 -7.09 -47.69 25.01
CA LEU A 467 -7.60 -47.75 26.38
C LEU A 467 -8.20 -46.38 26.78
N SER A 468 -9.48 -46.44 27.09
CA SER A 468 -10.25 -45.47 27.84
C SER A 468 -9.52 -45.09 29.13
N ILE A 469 -8.90 -43.91 29.15
CA ILE A 469 -8.51 -43.24 30.38
C ILE A 469 -9.12 -41.84 30.35
N SER A 470 -10.15 -41.67 31.15
CA SER A 470 -10.62 -40.40 31.65
C SER A 470 -9.45 -39.57 32.17
N ARG A 471 -9.09 -38.51 31.45
CA ARG A 471 -8.37 -37.38 32.03
C ARG A 471 -9.31 -36.19 32.11
N THR A 472 -9.85 -36.07 33.32
CA THR A 472 -10.39 -34.86 33.92
C THR A 472 -9.54 -33.64 33.63
N ALA A 473 -10.24 -32.55 33.28
CA ALA A 473 -9.90 -31.14 33.36
C ALA A 473 -8.48 -30.76 33.80
N SER A 474 -7.68 -30.21 32.88
CA SER A 474 -6.69 -29.16 33.17
C SER A 474 -6.07 -28.64 31.86
N ASN A 475 -6.61 -27.52 31.38
CA ASN A 475 -5.95 -26.43 30.63
C ASN A 475 -6.96 -25.71 29.71
N PHE A 476 -8.06 -25.26 30.29
CA PHE A 476 -8.92 -24.21 29.75
C PHE A 476 -8.49 -22.86 30.33
N GLN A 477 -7.29 -22.40 29.98
CA GLN A 477 -6.91 -21.00 30.18
C GLN A 477 -6.10 -20.53 28.97
N GLY A 478 -6.59 -19.47 28.32
CA GLY A 478 -5.87 -18.78 27.25
C GLY A 478 -6.45 -18.94 25.84
N LEU A 479 -7.76 -18.76 25.69
CA LEU A 479 -8.34 -18.20 24.48
C LEU A 479 -8.87 -16.81 24.90
N GLY A 480 -7.94 -15.86 24.98
CA GLY A 480 -8.20 -14.48 25.40
C GLY A 480 -8.56 -13.59 24.23
N LYS A 481 -9.41 -12.62 24.57
CA LYS A 481 -9.99 -11.52 23.78
C LYS A 481 -9.05 -10.76 22.86
#